data_AF-A0A507CGF2-F1
#
_entry.id   AF-A0A507CGF2-F1
#
_cell.length_a   1.000
_cell.length_b   1.000
_cell.length_c   1.000
_cell.angle_alpha   90.00
_cell.angle_beta   90.00
_cell.angle_gamma   90.00
#
_symmetry.space_group_name_H-M   'P 1'
#
loop_
_entity.id
_entity.type
_entity.pdbx_description
1 polymer ?
#
loop_
_entity_poly.entity_id
_entity_poly.type
_entity_poly.pdbx_seq_one_letter_code
_entity_poly.pdbx_strand_id
1 'polypeptide(L)'
;MKVYCLAVAHQSGAKATLLAADVKEFMGFFAITVSDRTEPGTRQKIQENNYVGHVYVRQDGLAAVIVTDAEYPQRVAFSALNRLIDEFSTKFPESRWGALNPSNTATVYPELKQHLDRFQDPQGADPFLRVQKELDETKIILNKTMEQLLQRGEKLDDLVAKSDQLSAQSKMFYKTAKKTNACCY
;
A
#
# COMPACT_ATOMS: atom_id res chain seq x y z
N MET A 1 9.03 1.31 -14.65
CA MET A 1 8.94 2.18 -13.46
C MET A 1 7.58 2.88 -13.41
N LYS A 2 6.64 2.33 -12.65
CA LYS A 2 5.33 2.94 -12.38
C LYS A 2 4.95 2.77 -10.92
N VAL A 3 4.16 3.73 -10.42
CA VAL A 3 3.44 3.61 -9.15
C VAL A 3 1.98 3.31 -9.47
N TYR A 4 1.40 2.32 -8.82
CA TYR A 4 0.06 1.84 -9.15
C TYR A 4 -0.98 2.14 -8.08
N CYS A 5 -0.55 2.24 -6.83
CA CYS A 5 -1.44 2.48 -5.71
C CYS A 5 -0.73 3.26 -4.61
N LEU A 6 -1.49 4.17 -4.02
CA LEU A 6 -1.11 4.89 -2.81
C LEU A 6 -2.30 4.80 -1.85
N ALA A 7 -2.05 4.29 -0.65
CA ALA A 7 -3.05 4.08 0.37
C ALA A 7 -2.59 4.61 1.71
N VAL A 8 -3.51 5.16 2.48
CA VAL A 8 -3.32 5.47 3.90
C VAL A 8 -4.42 4.77 4.68
N ALA A 9 -4.06 3.96 5.67
CA ALA A 9 -4.99 3.16 6.46
C ALA A 9 -4.67 3.27 7.95
N HIS A 10 -5.66 3.10 8.82
CA HIS A 10 -5.46 2.87 10.24
C HIS A 10 -5.75 1.41 10.59
N GLN A 11 -4.91 0.78 11.42
CA GLN A 11 -4.97 -0.66 11.72
C GLN A 11 -6.24 -1.12 12.46
N SER A 12 -7.15 -0.21 12.84
CA SER A 12 -8.45 -0.58 13.42
C SER A 12 -9.48 -1.07 12.37
N GLY A 13 -9.05 -1.32 11.13
CA GLY A 13 -9.80 -2.01 10.08
C GLY A 13 -10.15 -1.13 8.86
N ALA A 14 -10.78 -1.74 7.85
CA ALA A 14 -11.09 -1.13 6.55
C ALA A 14 -11.93 0.17 6.56
N LYS A 15 -12.42 0.61 7.73
CA LYS A 15 -13.26 1.80 7.92
C LYS A 15 -12.48 3.11 8.06
N ALA A 16 -11.15 3.04 7.98
CA ALA A 16 -10.26 4.20 8.07
C ALA A 16 -9.18 4.11 6.99
N THR A 17 -9.58 3.96 5.72
CA THR A 17 -8.65 3.82 4.59
C THR A 17 -8.98 4.83 3.49
N LEU A 18 -7.94 5.45 2.92
CA LEU A 18 -8.01 6.26 1.71
C LEU A 18 -7.18 5.61 0.61
N LEU A 19 -7.72 5.57 -0.61
CA LEU A 19 -7.05 5.04 -1.80
C LEU A 19 -7.02 6.10 -2.90
N ALA A 20 -5.89 6.26 -3.58
CA ALA A 20 -5.81 7.15 -4.74
C ALA A 20 -6.87 6.77 -5.81
N ALA A 21 -7.35 7.77 -6.55
CA ALA A 21 -8.25 7.52 -7.67
C ALA A 21 -7.56 6.61 -8.70
N ASP A 22 -8.30 5.66 -9.27
CA ASP A 22 -7.84 4.69 -10.28
C ASP A 22 -7.03 3.48 -9.74
N VAL A 23 -7.01 3.27 -8.42
CA VAL A 23 -6.48 2.04 -7.82
C VAL A 23 -7.33 0.83 -8.21
N LYS A 24 -6.69 -0.17 -8.81
CA LYS A 24 -7.34 -1.46 -9.08
C LYS A 24 -7.80 -2.09 -7.76
N GLU A 25 -9.01 -2.65 -7.72
CA GLU A 25 -9.60 -3.26 -6.51
C GLU A 25 -8.64 -4.22 -5.80
N PHE A 26 -7.88 -5.01 -6.56
CA PHE A 26 -6.87 -5.92 -6.03
C PHE A 26 -5.73 -5.22 -5.29
N MET A 27 -5.27 -4.07 -5.78
CA MET A 27 -4.21 -3.28 -5.13
C MET A 27 -4.73 -2.59 -3.87
N GLY A 28 -6.01 -2.20 -3.84
CA GLY A 28 -6.67 -1.69 -2.64
C GLY A 28 -6.80 -2.77 -1.56
N PHE A 29 -7.27 -3.95 -1.95
CA PHE A 29 -7.32 -5.12 -1.07
C PHE A 29 -5.94 -5.51 -0.55
N PHE A 30 -4.92 -5.52 -1.41
CA PHE A 30 -3.53 -5.76 -1.04
C PHE A 30 -3.06 -4.74 0.00
N ALA A 31 -3.26 -3.44 -0.25
CA ALA A 31 -2.81 -2.38 0.65
C ALA A 31 -3.44 -2.51 2.05
N ILE A 32 -4.74 -2.79 2.12
CA ILE A 32 -5.47 -2.95 3.39
C ILE A 32 -5.02 -4.21 4.13
N THR A 33 -4.89 -5.33 3.40
CA THR A 33 -4.43 -6.60 4.00
C THR A 33 -3.02 -6.45 4.57
N VAL A 34 -2.13 -5.78 3.85
CA VAL A 34 -0.76 -5.59 4.33
C VAL A 34 -0.70 -4.64 5.53
N SER A 35 -1.44 -3.53 5.50
CA SER A 35 -1.46 -2.60 6.63
C SER A 35 -1.95 -3.27 7.90
N ASP A 36 -2.95 -4.15 7.82
CA ASP A 36 -3.51 -4.84 8.98
C ASP A 36 -2.59 -5.96 9.51
N ARG A 37 -1.71 -6.50 8.67
CA ARG A 37 -0.80 -7.61 9.02
C ARG A 37 0.64 -7.18 9.35
N THR A 38 0.94 -5.89 9.20
CA THR A 38 2.26 -5.33 9.51
C THR A 38 2.26 -4.80 10.94
N GLU A 39 3.32 -5.01 11.72
CA GLU A 39 3.34 -4.51 13.11
C GLU A 39 3.51 -2.98 13.18
N PRO A 40 2.89 -2.28 14.14
CA PRO A 40 3.12 -0.86 14.38
C PRO A 40 4.61 -0.53 14.57
N GLY A 41 5.05 0.59 14.01
CA GLY A 41 6.45 1.04 14.05
C GLY A 41 7.38 0.30 13.09
N THR A 42 6.86 -0.60 12.24
CA THR A 42 7.67 -1.35 11.29
C THR A 42 7.51 -0.88 9.85
N ARG A 43 8.56 -1.12 9.07
CA ARG A 43 8.59 -0.90 7.62
C ARG A 43 8.89 -2.21 6.92
N GLN A 44 8.08 -2.55 5.94
CA GLN A 44 8.17 -3.81 5.22
C GLN A 44 8.12 -3.59 3.72
N LYS A 45 8.86 -4.44 3.00
CA LYS A 45 8.76 -4.56 1.55
C LYS A 45 8.15 -5.92 1.25
N ILE A 46 7.08 -5.92 0.47
CA ILE A 46 6.33 -7.11 0.13
C ILE A 46 6.31 -7.26 -1.36
N GLN A 47 6.87 -8.36 -1.85
CA GLN A 47 6.97 -8.65 -3.27
C GLN A 47 5.93 -9.69 -3.65
N GLU A 48 5.14 -9.36 -4.66
CA GLU A 48 4.10 -10.22 -5.22
C GLU A 48 4.20 -10.19 -6.75
N ASN A 49 4.78 -11.24 -7.33
CA ASN A 49 5.09 -11.33 -8.76
C ASN A 49 5.94 -10.13 -9.23
N ASN A 50 5.42 -9.35 -10.19
CA ASN A 50 6.08 -8.16 -10.76
C ASN A 50 5.84 -6.88 -9.96
N TYR A 51 5.03 -6.94 -8.91
CA TYR A 51 4.68 -5.78 -8.09
C TYR A 51 5.38 -5.84 -6.73
N VAL A 52 5.75 -4.66 -6.22
CA VAL A 52 6.35 -4.47 -4.90
C VAL A 52 5.51 -3.47 -4.12
N GLY A 53 4.95 -3.93 -3.00
CA GLY A 53 4.32 -3.10 -1.99
C GLY A 53 5.33 -2.66 -0.95
N HIS A 54 5.52 -1.37 -0.77
CA HIS A 54 6.26 -0.81 0.36
C HIS A 54 5.25 -0.31 1.39
N VAL A 55 5.45 -0.70 2.65
CA VAL A 55 4.55 -0.36 3.74
C VAL A 55 5.31 0.23 4.90
N TYR A 56 4.76 1.31 5.44
CA TYR A 56 5.20 1.91 6.68
C TYR A 56 4.01 2.03 7.63
N VAL A 57 4.09 1.38 8.78
CA VAL A 57 3.13 1.55 9.88
C VAL A 57 3.82 2.32 11.02
N ARG A 58 3.22 3.42 11.45
CA ARG A 58 3.65 4.20 12.61
C ARG A 58 3.21 3.54 13.91
N GLN A 59 3.76 4.01 15.03
CA GLN A 59 3.42 3.49 16.36
C GLN A 59 1.98 3.80 16.80
N ASP A 60 1.39 4.85 16.24
CA ASP A 60 -0.01 5.25 16.46
C ASP A 60 -1.01 4.46 15.59
N GLY A 61 -0.56 3.42 14.87
CA GLY A 61 -1.41 2.59 14.02
C GLY A 61 -1.72 3.18 12.65
N LEU A 62 -1.16 4.35 12.30
CA LEU A 62 -1.27 4.93 10.97
C LEU A 62 -0.32 4.22 9.99
N ALA A 63 -0.89 3.65 8.93
CA ALA A 63 -0.18 2.94 7.89
C ALA A 63 -0.26 3.68 6.55
N ALA A 64 0.83 3.66 5.79
CA ALA A 64 0.81 4.00 4.37
C ALA A 64 1.43 2.89 3.54
N VAL A 65 0.83 2.68 2.37
CA VAL A 65 1.21 1.65 1.41
C VAL A 65 1.37 2.28 0.04
N ILE A 66 2.47 1.95 -0.64
CA ILE A 66 2.71 2.30 -2.04
C ILE A 66 3.02 1.01 -2.81
N VAL A 67 2.31 0.79 -3.92
CA VAL A 67 2.54 -0.36 -4.79
C VAL A 67 3.22 0.13 -6.07
N THR A 68 4.34 -0.48 -6.42
CA THR A 68 5.22 -0.07 -7.52
C THR A 68 5.69 -1.28 -8.34
N ASP A 69 6.30 -1.05 -9.49
CA ASP A 69 7.11 -2.07 -10.17
C ASP A 69 8.35 -2.42 -9.35
N ALA A 70 8.89 -3.63 -9.51
CA ALA A 70 10.14 -4.04 -8.87
C ALA A 70 11.36 -3.16 -9.23
N GLU A 71 11.33 -2.49 -10.38
CA GLU A 71 12.36 -1.55 -10.84
C GLU A 71 12.32 -0.20 -10.11
N TYR A 72 11.20 0.13 -9.45
CA TYR A 72 11.04 1.42 -8.78
C TYR A 72 11.99 1.50 -7.57
N PRO A 73 12.82 2.56 -7.43
CA PRO A 73 13.79 2.62 -6.35
C PRO A 73 13.13 2.61 -4.97
N GLN A 74 13.43 1.59 -4.18
CA GLN A 74 12.91 1.41 -2.82
C GLN A 74 13.07 2.67 -1.94
N ARG A 75 14.21 3.36 -2.06
CA ARG A 75 14.50 4.59 -1.32
C ARG A 75 13.49 5.71 -1.64
N VAL A 76 13.14 5.86 -2.91
CA VAL A 76 12.17 6.86 -3.36
C VAL A 76 10.77 6.49 -2.86
N ALA A 77 10.43 5.19 -2.87
CA ALA A 77 9.14 4.71 -2.37
C ALA A 77 8.95 5.00 -0.86
N PHE A 78 9.95 4.70 -0.02
CA PHE A 78 9.85 4.98 1.41
C PHE A 78 9.91 6.47 1.74
N SER A 79 10.65 7.28 0.96
CA SER A 79 10.60 8.74 1.11
C SER A 79 9.21 9.30 0.80
N ALA A 80 8.57 8.80 -0.26
CA ALA A 80 7.19 9.13 -0.60
C ALA A 80 6.20 8.74 0.52
N LEU A 81 6.36 7.55 1.12
CA LEU A 81 5.53 7.07 2.22
C LEU A 81 5.62 7.96 3.47
N ASN A 82 6.82 8.31 3.91
CA ASN A 82 7.02 9.15 5.10
C ASN A 82 6.31 10.50 4.91
N ARG A 83 6.54 11.15 3.77
CA ARG A 83 5.91 12.43 3.47
C ARG A 83 4.39 12.34 3.41
N LEU A 84 3.86 11.31 2.76
CA LEU A 84 2.42 11.10 2.69
C LEU A 84 1.81 10.97 4.08
N ILE A 85 2.45 10.20 4.96
CA ILE A 85 2.04 10.02 6.35
C ILE A 85 2.10 11.33 7.13
N ASP A 86 3.13 12.15 6.95
CA ASP A 86 3.29 13.42 7.65
C ASP A 86 2.26 14.45 7.21
N GLU A 87 2.05 14.58 5.90
CA GLU A 87 1.02 15.46 5.32
C GLU A 87 -0.39 15.01 5.72
N PHE A 88 -0.65 13.69 5.69
CA PHE A 88 -1.91 13.13 6.15
C PHE A 88 -2.13 13.39 7.64
N SER A 89 -1.13 13.14 8.49
CA SER A 89 -1.25 13.35 9.95
C SER A 89 -1.51 14.81 10.29
N THR A 90 -0.96 15.74 9.49
CA THR A 90 -1.20 17.17 9.65
C THR A 90 -2.62 17.57 9.24
N LYS A 91 -3.15 16.97 8.18
CA LYS A 91 -4.47 17.30 7.62
C LYS A 91 -5.63 16.58 8.32
N PHE A 92 -5.40 15.35 8.79
CA PHE A 92 -6.40 14.48 9.39
C PHE A 92 -5.97 14.07 10.81
N PRO A 93 -6.42 14.79 11.85
CA PRO A 93 -6.20 14.36 13.23
C PRO A 93 -6.91 13.01 13.49
N GLU A 94 -6.41 12.26 14.46
CA GLU A 94 -6.88 10.92 14.83
C GLU A 94 -8.41 10.81 14.99
N SER A 95 -9.04 11.85 15.55
CA SER A 95 -10.50 11.93 15.73
C SER A 95 -11.30 11.82 14.43
N ARG A 96 -10.69 12.09 13.27
CA ARG A 96 -11.33 12.02 11.96
C ARG A 96 -11.10 10.68 11.24
N TRP A 97 -10.18 9.85 11.71
CA TRP A 97 -9.79 8.63 11.00
C TRP A 97 -10.97 7.66 10.82
N GLY A 98 -11.85 7.55 11.82
CA GLY A 98 -13.02 6.67 11.76
C GLY A 98 -14.08 7.03 10.71
N ALA A 99 -13.98 8.20 10.07
CA ALA A 99 -14.88 8.64 9.00
C ALA A 99 -14.28 8.47 7.59
N LEU A 100 -13.03 8.03 7.48
CA LEU A 100 -12.31 7.93 6.22
C LEU A 100 -12.64 6.63 5.51
N ASN A 101 -13.08 6.70 4.25
CA ASN A 101 -13.35 5.51 3.48
C ASN A 101 -12.85 5.64 2.05
N PRO A 102 -12.55 4.52 1.36
CA PRO A 102 -12.03 4.59 0.00
C PRO A 102 -12.94 5.38 -0.94
N SER A 103 -14.26 5.28 -0.76
CA SER A 103 -15.28 5.94 -1.59
C SER A 103 -15.32 7.46 -1.44
N ASN A 104 -14.91 8.02 -0.30
CA ASN A 104 -14.89 9.47 -0.06
C ASN A 104 -13.51 10.10 -0.29
N THR A 105 -12.50 9.30 -0.65
CA THR A 105 -11.11 9.76 -0.82
C THR A 105 -11.00 10.96 -1.76
N ALA A 106 -11.66 10.92 -2.92
CA ALA A 106 -11.63 12.01 -3.88
C ALA A 106 -12.18 13.34 -3.33
N THR A 107 -13.10 13.27 -2.36
CA THR A 107 -13.72 14.44 -1.73
C THR A 107 -12.89 14.95 -0.55
N VAL A 108 -12.37 14.05 0.29
CA VAL A 108 -11.68 14.43 1.53
C VAL A 108 -10.18 14.66 1.34
N TYR A 109 -9.54 13.91 0.44
CA TYR A 109 -8.12 14.00 0.13
C TYR A 109 -7.85 13.97 -1.39
N PRO A 110 -8.36 14.95 -2.17
CA PRO A 110 -8.16 15.00 -3.62
C PRO A 110 -6.68 15.05 -4.03
N GLU A 111 -5.82 15.64 -3.19
CA GLU A 111 -4.38 15.75 -3.44
C GLU A 111 -3.69 14.38 -3.47
N LEU A 112 -4.29 13.33 -2.90
CA LEU A 112 -3.75 11.96 -2.95
C LEU A 112 -3.49 11.47 -4.39
N LYS A 113 -4.35 11.88 -5.34
CA LYS A 113 -4.13 11.60 -6.77
C LYS A 113 -2.91 12.35 -7.31
N GLN A 114 -2.77 13.63 -6.96
CA GLN A 114 -1.63 14.44 -7.37
C GLN A 114 -0.31 13.89 -6.81
N HIS A 115 -0.33 13.37 -5.58
CA HIS A 115 0.81 12.67 -5.01
C HIS A 115 1.17 11.42 -5.82
N LEU A 116 0.19 10.58 -6.16
CA LEU A 116 0.40 9.41 -7.02
C LEU A 116 1.03 9.78 -8.37
N ASP A 117 0.52 10.83 -9.03
CA ASP A 117 1.04 11.30 -10.32
C ASP A 117 2.47 11.83 -10.19
N ARG A 118 2.77 12.58 -9.12
CA ARG A 118 4.11 13.09 -8.85
C ARG A 118 5.12 11.99 -8.59
N PHE A 119 4.69 10.90 -7.96
CA PHE A 119 5.54 9.74 -7.67
C PHE A 119 5.73 8.82 -8.88
N GLN A 120 5.10 9.06 -10.03
CA GLN A 120 5.38 8.27 -11.24
C GLN A 120 6.82 8.46 -11.74
N ASP A 121 7.37 9.67 -11.60
CA ASP A 121 8.74 9.98 -12.01
C ASP A 121 9.68 10.00 -10.77
N PRO A 122 10.56 8.99 -10.62
CA PRO A 122 11.53 8.96 -9.53
C PRO A 122 12.55 10.11 -9.59
N GLN A 123 12.77 10.73 -10.75
CA GLN A 123 13.72 11.84 -10.93
C GLN A 123 13.10 13.20 -10.60
N GLY A 124 11.80 13.39 -10.89
CA GLY A 124 10.99 14.51 -10.41
C GLY A 124 10.86 14.57 -8.87
N ALA A 125 11.33 13.52 -8.18
CA ALA A 125 11.46 13.45 -6.74
C ALA A 125 12.76 14.11 -6.18
N ASP A 126 13.29 15.13 -6.86
CA ASP A 126 14.53 15.83 -6.49
C ASP A 126 14.55 16.44 -5.05
N PRO A 127 13.44 16.94 -4.47
CA PRO A 127 13.41 17.37 -3.06
C PRO A 127 13.41 16.23 -2.03
N PHE A 128 13.16 14.99 -2.45
CA PHE A 128 12.90 13.83 -1.59
C PHE A 128 14.18 13.18 -1.06
N LEU A 129 15.32 13.52 -1.67
CA LEU A 129 16.67 13.13 -1.24
C LEU A 129 17.06 13.77 0.10
N ARG A 130 16.48 14.89 0.55
CA ARG A 130 16.79 15.46 1.88
C ARG A 130 16.41 14.56 3.06
N VAL A 131 15.46 13.65 2.87
CA VAL A 131 15.11 12.57 3.82
C VAL A 131 16.18 11.44 3.78
N GLN A 132 17.35 11.68 3.14
CA GLN A 132 18.48 10.73 3.06
C GLN A 132 18.89 10.21 4.45
N LYS A 133 18.94 11.10 5.44
CA LYS A 133 19.56 10.80 6.74
C LYS A 133 18.72 9.87 7.62
N GLU A 134 17.40 10.00 7.57
CA GLU A 134 16.49 9.17 8.38
C GLU A 134 16.25 7.79 7.76
N LEU A 135 16.31 7.68 6.43
CA LEU A 135 16.09 6.41 5.72
C LEU A 135 17.29 5.45 5.80
N ASP A 136 18.52 5.94 5.86
CA ASP A 136 19.70 5.07 6.00
C ASP A 136 19.79 4.43 7.41
N GLU A 137 19.17 5.03 8.44
CA GLU A 137 19.02 4.43 9.77
C GLU A 137 17.77 3.55 9.91
N THR A 138 16.86 3.66 8.94
CA THR A 138 15.62 2.90 8.93
C THR A 138 15.90 1.46 8.50
N LYS A 139 16.07 0.56 9.48
CA LYS A 139 16.08 -0.89 9.24
C LYS A 139 14.76 -1.29 8.59
N ILE A 140 14.75 -1.44 7.27
CA ILE A 140 13.67 -2.12 6.55
C ILE A 140 13.72 -3.57 7.00
N ILE A 141 12.68 -4.00 7.72
CA ILE A 141 12.78 -5.16 8.59
C ILE A 141 12.81 -6.46 7.79
N LEU A 142 12.12 -6.56 6.65
CA LEU A 142 12.13 -7.78 5.85
C LEU A 142 11.56 -7.57 4.43
N ASN A 143 12.12 -8.30 3.46
CA ASN A 143 11.46 -8.64 2.21
C ASN A 143 10.57 -9.87 2.47
N LYS A 144 9.26 -9.74 2.31
CA LYS A 144 8.31 -10.86 2.45
C LYS A 144 7.49 -11.05 1.17
N THR A 145 6.95 -12.25 0.97
CA THR A 145 5.82 -12.44 0.04
C THR A 145 4.51 -12.21 0.77
N MET A 146 3.40 -12.00 0.03
CA MET A 146 2.09 -11.93 0.67
C MET A 146 1.81 -13.18 1.51
N GLU A 147 2.17 -14.36 0.99
CA GLU A 147 2.00 -15.64 1.69
C GLU A 147 2.71 -15.69 3.05
N GLN A 148 3.84 -15.00 3.20
CA GLN A 148 4.58 -14.93 4.47
C GLN A 148 3.97 -13.95 5.48
N LEU A 149 3.04 -13.08 5.05
CA LEU A 149 2.22 -12.26 5.95
C LEU A 149 0.96 -12.99 6.40
N LEU A 150 0.56 -14.05 5.69
CA LEU A 150 -0.59 -14.86 6.06
C LEU A 150 -0.27 -15.76 7.25
N GLN A 151 -1.30 -16.04 8.05
CA GLN A 151 -1.16 -17.00 9.13
C GLN A 151 -1.00 -18.42 8.60
N ARG A 152 -0.39 -19.31 9.40
CA ARG A 152 -0.23 -20.72 9.02
C ARG A 152 -1.59 -21.34 8.72
N GLY A 153 -1.77 -21.79 7.48
CA GLY A 153 -3.01 -22.42 7.00
C GLY A 153 -3.99 -21.46 6.32
N GLU A 154 -3.70 -20.16 6.28
CA GLU A 154 -4.47 -19.16 5.53
C GLU A 154 -3.92 -19.03 4.10
N LYS A 155 -4.80 -19.08 3.10
CA LYS A 155 -4.42 -18.88 1.69
C LYS A 155 -4.92 -17.55 1.18
N LEU A 156 -4.12 -16.88 0.35
CA LEU A 156 -4.52 -15.64 -0.32
C LEU A 156 -5.81 -15.84 -1.13
N ASP A 157 -5.99 -17.01 -1.71
CA ASP A 157 -7.19 -17.37 -2.48
C ASP A 157 -8.46 -17.34 -1.61
N ASP A 158 -8.36 -17.75 -0.35
CA ASP A 158 -9.49 -17.75 0.60
C ASP A 158 -9.83 -16.32 1.02
N LEU A 159 -8.81 -15.48 1.23
CA LEU A 159 -9.00 -14.07 1.53
C LEU A 159 -9.63 -13.32 0.34
N VAL A 160 -9.16 -13.56 -0.88
CA VAL A 160 -9.74 -12.99 -2.09
C VAL A 160 -11.19 -13.44 -2.26
N ALA A 161 -11.51 -14.72 -1.98
CA ALA A 161 -12.88 -15.22 -2.08
C ALA A 161 -13.82 -14.55 -1.07
N LYS A 162 -13.34 -14.34 0.17
CA LYS A 162 -14.12 -13.75 1.28
C LYS A 162 -14.15 -12.22 1.28
N SER A 163 -13.27 -11.56 0.52
CA SER A 163 -13.18 -10.09 0.52
C SER A 163 -14.41 -9.43 -0.10
N ASP A 164 -15.06 -8.55 0.65
CA ASP A 164 -16.14 -7.69 0.13
C ASP A 164 -15.60 -6.50 -0.68
N GLN A 165 -14.29 -6.29 -0.68
CA GLN A 165 -13.61 -5.20 -1.40
C GLN A 165 -13.35 -5.52 -2.87
N LEU A 166 -13.51 -6.79 -3.26
CA LEU A 166 -13.27 -7.26 -4.62
C LEU A 166 -14.60 -7.58 -5.30
N SER A 167 -14.84 -6.99 -6.46
CA SER A 167 -15.96 -7.38 -7.31
C SER A 167 -15.83 -8.84 -7.77
N ALA A 168 -16.97 -9.45 -8.13
CA ALA A 168 -16.97 -10.81 -8.68
C ALA A 168 -16.06 -10.95 -9.91
N GLN A 169 -15.97 -9.90 -10.73
CA GLN A 169 -15.10 -9.84 -11.90
C GLN A 169 -13.62 -9.81 -11.50
N SER A 170 -13.22 -9.00 -10.51
CA SER A 170 -11.85 -8.97 -10.00
C SER A 170 -11.44 -10.31 -9.36
N LYS A 171 -12.34 -10.95 -8.60
CA LYS A 171 -12.10 -12.30 -8.04
C LYS A 171 -11.89 -13.35 -9.13
N MET A 172 -12.69 -13.29 -10.21
CA MET A 172 -12.53 -14.17 -11.38
C MET A 172 -11.21 -13.91 -12.10
N PHE A 173 -10.86 -12.64 -12.32
CA PHE A 173 -9.60 -12.25 -12.97
C PHE A 173 -8.38 -12.76 -12.21
N TYR A 174 -8.35 -12.59 -10.88
CA TYR A 174 -7.28 -13.11 -10.02
C TYR A 174 -7.13 -14.63 -10.17
N LYS A 175 -8.23 -15.39 -10.10
CA LYS A 175 -8.20 -16.86 -10.27
C LYS A 175 -7.68 -17.27 -11.65
N THR A 176 -8.09 -16.58 -12.71
CA THR A 176 -7.64 -16.87 -14.07
C THR A 176 -6.17 -16.52 -14.26
N ALA A 177 -5.72 -15.35 -13.82
CA ALA A 177 -4.32 -14.93 -13.91
C ALA A 177 -3.37 -15.90 -13.19
N LYS A 178 -3.75 -16.36 -11.99
CA LYS A 178 -2.99 -17.36 -11.24
C LYS A 178 -2.89 -18.69 -11.97
N LYS A 179 -3.99 -19.16 -12.57
CA LYS A 179 -4.00 -20.39 -13.38
C LYS A 179 -3.13 -20.28 -14.63
N THR A 180 -3.19 -19.16 -15.34
CA THR A 180 -2.36 -18.92 -16.53
C THR A 180 -0.88 -18.88 -16.19
N ASN A 181 -0.50 -18.28 -15.06
CA ASN A 181 0.89 -18.25 -14.59
C ASN A 181 1.38 -19.61 -14.04
N ALA A 182 0.47 -20.51 -13.67
CA ALA A 182 0.80 -21.85 -13.20
C ALA A 182 0.99 -22.88 -14.33
N CYS A 183 0.57 -22.57 -15.56
CA CYS A 183 0.65 -23.46 -16.72
C CYS A 183 1.89 -23.24 -17.61
N CYS A 184 2.93 -22.59 -17.09
CA CYS A 184 4.24 -22.50 -17.73
C CYS A 184 5.28 -23.23 -16.88
N TYR A 185 5.24 -24.56 -16.90
CA TYR A 185 6.33 -25.48 -16.58
C TYR A 185 6.15 -26.76 -17.38
#